data_AF-A0AAV2QB35-F1
#
_entry.id   AF-A0AAV2QB35-F1
#
_cell.length_a   1.000
_cell.length_b   1.000
_cell.length_c   1.000
_cell.angle_alpha   90.00
_cell.angle_beta   90.00
_cell.angle_gamma   90.00
#
_symmetry.space_group_name_H-M   'P 1'
#
loop_
_entity.id
_entity.type
_entity.pdbx_description
1 polymer ?
#
loop_
_entity_poly.entity_id
_entity_poly.type
_entity_poly.pdbx_seq_one_letter_code
_entity_poly.pdbx_strand_id
1 'polypeptide(L)'
;IVYSRVAKVCRHDKGGPHKFRNKWTSYLKSRLTCSIAGDHPFYFNEIQATTAPVEGRYGDYATTLIYGIFKTHENSTLESAVCAFTFQDIMDTFEGPFKGQATNNASWLPVNETQVPEPRPGQCVRDSSTLPDVTLNFIRVHSLMDEAVPAFFDQPLLISTNIQYSGQFTSIEVDPQVRTVDGTKYDVLFIGTDDGKVLKVVNTKSHDSNKKVKPFVIEELKVFETGTAIISLKLIRPWNKPPRLLVTSRAQIHSISLWRCETDKITLCSDCLGLRDPYCVWDKSTHKCMAAINGRKILQGNELIQSISSGTHPECMGELLNKTDQ
;
A
#
# COMPACT_ATOMS: atom_id res chain seq x y z
N ILE A 1 4.37 18.88 15.81
CA ILE A 1 4.50 17.48 15.32
C ILE A 1 3.24 17.17 14.50
N VAL A 2 3.41 16.72 13.26
CA VAL A 2 2.32 16.30 12.37
C VAL A 2 2.02 14.83 12.63
N TYR A 3 0.76 14.41 12.51
CA TYR A 3 0.37 13.00 12.53
C TYR A 3 -0.65 12.73 11.43
N SER A 4 -0.44 11.63 10.71
CA SER A 4 -1.38 11.15 9.70
C SER A 4 -2.63 10.57 10.33
N ARG A 5 -3.79 10.86 9.74
CA ARG A 5 -5.09 10.41 10.25
C ARG A 5 -5.99 9.93 9.12
N VAL A 6 -6.76 8.90 9.41
CA VAL A 6 -7.92 8.48 8.63
C VAL A 6 -9.18 9.04 9.27
N ALA A 7 -10.14 9.47 8.46
CA ALA A 7 -11.43 9.96 8.95
C ALA A 7 -12.58 9.28 8.21
N LYS A 8 -13.72 9.14 8.87
CA LYS A 8 -14.96 8.62 8.27
C LYS A 8 -16.13 9.57 8.50
N VAL A 9 -17.10 9.51 7.60
CA VAL A 9 -18.42 10.15 7.69
C VAL A 9 -19.48 9.21 7.13
N CYS A 10 -20.70 9.28 7.64
CA CYS A 10 -21.81 8.52 7.07
C CYS A 10 -22.32 9.18 5.79
N ARG A 11 -22.52 8.38 4.74
CA ARG A 11 -22.95 8.86 3.42
C ARG A 11 -24.27 9.65 3.44
N HIS A 12 -25.19 9.28 4.33
CA HIS A 12 -26.53 9.88 4.45
C HIS A 12 -26.66 10.79 5.67
N ASP A 13 -25.56 11.36 6.17
CA ASP A 13 -25.61 12.35 7.24
C ASP A 13 -26.24 13.66 6.73
N LYS A 14 -27.44 13.97 7.23
CA LYS A 14 -28.24 15.17 6.89
C LYS A 14 -27.90 16.38 7.78
N GLY A 15 -26.95 16.25 8.70
CA GLY A 15 -26.72 17.21 9.79
C GLY A 15 -27.69 17.01 10.97
N GLY A 16 -27.41 17.70 12.08
CA GLY A 16 -28.20 17.59 13.31
C GLY A 16 -29.40 18.56 13.38
N PRO A 17 -30.23 18.45 14.43
CA PRO A 17 -31.35 19.38 14.65
C PRO A 17 -30.88 20.81 14.95
N HIS A 18 -31.80 21.75 14.77
CA HIS A 18 -31.66 23.17 15.16
C HIS A 18 -30.31 23.80 14.75
N LYS A 19 -29.42 24.03 15.72
CA LYS A 19 -28.11 24.68 15.54
C LYS A 19 -27.06 23.80 14.86
N PHE A 20 -27.32 22.49 14.69
CA PHE A 20 -26.41 21.51 14.10
C PHE A 20 -26.71 21.17 12.64
N ARG A 21 -27.68 21.84 11.99
CA ARG A 21 -28.08 21.55 10.59
C ARG A 21 -26.93 21.52 9.59
N ASN A 22 -25.93 22.38 9.77
CA ASN A 22 -24.77 22.49 8.88
C ASN A 22 -23.50 21.88 9.49
N LYS A 23 -23.64 20.89 10.40
CA LYS A 23 -22.52 20.22 11.09
C LYS A 23 -22.62 18.71 10.88
N TRP A 24 -21.48 18.08 10.58
CA TRP A 24 -21.38 16.62 10.55
C TRP A 24 -21.73 16.04 11.92
N THR A 25 -22.60 15.03 11.95
CA THR A 25 -22.98 14.31 13.18
C THR A 25 -22.26 12.97 13.31
N SER A 26 -21.51 12.57 12.27
CA SER A 26 -20.84 11.28 12.16
C SER A 26 -19.33 11.35 11.92
N TYR A 27 -18.75 12.55 11.92
CA TYR A 27 -17.31 12.74 11.67
C TYR A 27 -16.47 12.20 12.83
N LEU A 28 -15.65 11.19 12.54
CA LEU A 28 -14.61 10.66 13.43
C LEU A 28 -13.28 10.57 12.69
N LYS A 29 -12.18 10.64 13.44
CA LYS A 29 -10.82 10.44 12.92
C LYS A 29 -9.97 9.62 13.89
N SER A 30 -9.05 8.82 13.35
CA SER A 30 -8.03 8.10 14.11
C SER A 30 -6.65 8.31 13.50
N ARG A 31 -5.60 8.15 14.32
CA ARG A 31 -4.19 8.19 13.87
C ARG A 31 -3.87 6.92 13.08
N LEU A 32 -3.09 7.06 12.01
CA LEU A 32 -2.43 5.94 11.34
C LEU A 32 -1.02 5.77 11.90
N THR A 33 -0.64 4.55 12.24
CA THR A 33 0.71 4.24 12.74
C THR A 33 1.51 3.49 11.70
N CYS A 34 2.45 4.20 11.06
CA CYS A 34 3.49 3.62 10.21
C CYS A 34 4.84 3.78 10.92
N SER A 35 5.38 2.70 11.48
CA SER A 35 6.58 2.77 12.31
C SER A 35 7.40 1.49 12.30
N ILE A 36 8.70 1.61 12.53
CA ILE A 36 9.60 0.47 12.77
C ILE A 36 9.53 0.11 14.25
N ALA A 37 9.27 -1.16 14.55
CA ALA A 37 9.26 -1.67 15.91
C ALA A 37 10.68 -1.66 16.53
N GLY A 38 10.75 -1.42 17.83
CA GLY A 38 11.99 -1.40 18.62
C GLY A 38 11.73 -0.78 20.01
N ASP A 39 12.75 -0.74 20.87
CA ASP A 39 12.65 -0.13 22.21
C ASP A 39 12.15 1.33 22.16
N HIS A 40 12.55 2.04 21.10
CA HIS A 40 12.04 3.35 20.74
C HIS A 40 11.52 3.30 19.30
N PRO A 41 10.19 3.20 19.09
CA PRO A 41 9.65 3.09 17.75
C PRO A 41 9.96 4.32 16.88
N PHE A 42 10.37 4.10 15.65
CA PHE A 42 10.64 5.16 14.68
C PHE A 42 9.42 5.38 13.79
N TYR A 43 8.86 6.59 13.77
CA TYR A 43 7.57 6.88 13.11
C TYR A 43 7.72 7.69 11.82
N PHE A 44 7.02 7.25 10.77
CA PHE A 44 6.79 8.00 9.55
C PHE A 44 5.44 8.73 9.67
N ASN A 45 5.50 10.01 10.01
CA ASN A 45 4.34 10.75 10.49
C ASN A 45 3.52 11.44 9.38
N GLU A 46 4.11 11.71 8.22
CA GLU A 46 3.51 12.54 7.17
C GLU A 46 3.10 11.72 5.95
N ILE A 47 1.80 11.42 5.81
CA ILE A 47 1.25 10.71 4.65
C ILE A 47 1.35 11.57 3.39
N GLN A 48 1.80 10.97 2.28
CA GLN A 48 1.95 11.65 0.98
C GLN A 48 0.90 11.18 -0.03
N ALA A 49 0.61 9.88 -0.07
CA ALA A 49 -0.34 9.29 -1.01
C ALA A 49 -0.94 7.99 -0.46
N THR A 50 -2.10 7.60 -0.97
CA THR A 50 -2.76 6.32 -0.67
C THR A 50 -3.30 5.67 -1.94
N THR A 51 -3.45 4.37 -1.92
CA THR A 51 -4.14 3.61 -2.97
C THR A 51 -5.65 3.62 -2.77
N ALA A 52 -6.38 3.16 -3.79
CA ALA A 52 -7.71 2.61 -3.57
C ALA A 52 -7.65 1.33 -2.71
N PRO A 53 -8.77 0.88 -2.12
CA PRO A 53 -8.83 -0.40 -1.44
C PRO A 53 -8.47 -1.56 -2.38
N VAL A 54 -7.61 -2.46 -1.91
CA VAL A 54 -7.08 -3.61 -2.64
C VAL A 54 -7.53 -4.89 -1.94
N GLU A 55 -8.45 -5.61 -2.57
CA GLU A 55 -8.88 -6.93 -2.10
C GLU A 55 -7.82 -7.98 -2.46
N GLY A 56 -7.45 -8.80 -1.48
CA GLY A 56 -6.44 -9.82 -1.69
C GLY A 56 -6.41 -10.90 -0.61
N ARG A 57 -5.56 -11.90 -0.84
CA ARG A 57 -5.26 -12.97 0.11
C ARG A 57 -3.77 -12.99 0.43
N TYR A 58 -3.44 -12.99 1.71
CA TYR A 58 -2.08 -12.90 2.23
C TYR A 58 -1.85 -14.06 3.22
N GLY A 59 -1.15 -15.11 2.80
CA GLY A 59 -1.25 -16.42 3.47
C GLY A 59 -2.68 -16.94 3.42
N ASP A 60 -3.21 -17.37 4.56
CA ASP A 60 -4.60 -17.81 4.68
C ASP A 60 -5.59 -16.66 4.92
N TYR A 61 -5.11 -15.43 5.06
CA TYR A 61 -5.91 -14.28 5.46
C TYR A 61 -6.42 -13.49 4.24
N ALA A 62 -7.72 -13.48 4.00
CA ALA A 62 -8.36 -12.66 2.99
C ALA A 62 -8.78 -11.31 3.60
N THR A 63 -8.35 -10.20 3.01
CA THR A 63 -8.65 -8.87 3.52
C THR A 63 -8.57 -7.80 2.43
N THR A 64 -9.03 -6.60 2.76
CA THR A 64 -8.90 -5.41 1.92
C THR A 64 -7.84 -4.50 2.51
N LEU A 65 -6.76 -4.25 1.77
CA LEU A 65 -5.67 -3.37 2.18
C LEU A 65 -5.78 -2.00 1.53
N ILE A 66 -5.35 -0.98 2.26
CA ILE A 66 -5.05 0.35 1.73
C ILE A 66 -3.57 0.59 1.95
N TYR A 67 -2.82 0.77 0.86
CA TYR A 67 -1.41 1.12 0.95
C TYR A 67 -1.26 2.64 1.03
N GLY A 68 -0.34 3.10 1.87
CA GLY A 68 -0.02 4.50 2.04
C GLY A 68 1.47 4.74 2.05
N ILE A 69 1.89 5.85 1.44
CA ILE A 69 3.24 6.39 1.54
C ILE A 69 3.28 7.38 2.69
N PHE A 70 4.29 7.24 3.54
CA PHE A 70 4.58 8.14 4.65
C PHE A 70 6.02 8.62 4.54
N LYS A 71 6.30 9.80 5.05
CA LYS A 71 7.65 10.31 5.23
C LYS A 71 7.86 10.78 6.67
N THR A 72 9.12 10.91 7.02
CA THR A 72 9.59 11.62 8.21
C THR A 72 9.31 13.12 8.09
N HIS A 73 9.41 13.84 9.21
CA HIS A 73 9.20 15.28 9.21
C HIS A 73 10.35 16.02 8.47
N GLU A 74 10.06 17.15 7.82
CA GLU A 74 11.05 17.91 7.03
C GLU A 74 12.32 18.32 7.80
N ASN A 75 12.21 18.54 9.11
CA ASN A 75 13.35 18.85 9.98
C ASN A 75 14.12 17.60 10.49
N SER A 76 13.79 16.42 9.98
CA SER A 76 14.39 15.13 10.34
C SER A 76 15.21 14.55 9.17
N THR A 77 15.61 13.28 9.25
CA THR A 77 16.17 12.54 8.11
C THR A 77 15.16 12.53 6.96
N LEU A 78 15.58 12.56 5.70
CA LEU A 78 14.65 12.44 4.56
C LEU A 78 14.43 10.96 4.26
N GLU A 79 13.42 10.36 4.90
CA GLU A 79 13.12 8.94 4.75
C GLU A 79 11.65 8.77 4.40
N SER A 80 11.36 7.76 3.58
CA SER A 80 10.01 7.41 3.19
C SER A 80 9.72 5.96 3.52
N ALA A 81 8.45 5.64 3.74
CA ALA A 81 8.00 4.30 4.02
C ALA A 81 6.68 4.02 3.32
N VAL A 82 6.49 2.76 2.91
CA VAL A 82 5.18 2.25 2.49
C VAL A 82 4.63 1.39 3.60
N CYS A 83 3.46 1.74 4.12
CA CYS A 83 2.70 0.91 5.05
C CYS A 83 1.38 0.48 4.42
N ALA A 84 0.85 -0.66 4.85
CA ALA A 84 -0.48 -1.12 4.49
C ALA A 84 -1.37 -1.12 5.74
N PHE A 85 -2.64 -0.83 5.58
CA PHE A 85 -3.64 -0.85 6.64
C PHE A 85 -4.83 -1.67 6.18
N THR A 86 -5.38 -2.54 7.03
CA THR A 86 -6.60 -3.26 6.66
C THR A 86 -7.80 -2.32 6.83
N PHE A 87 -8.80 -2.49 5.98
CA PHE A 87 -10.08 -1.79 6.18
C PHE A 87 -10.73 -2.19 7.51
N GLN A 88 -10.53 -3.45 7.95
CA GLN A 88 -11.06 -3.96 9.21
C GLN A 88 -10.46 -3.22 10.42
N ASP A 89 -9.14 -3.11 10.52
CA ASP A 89 -8.46 -2.42 11.64
C ASP A 89 -8.86 -0.94 11.72
N ILE A 90 -9.05 -0.29 10.56
CA ILE A 90 -9.56 1.08 10.49
C ILE A 90 -10.95 1.15 11.12
N MET A 91 -11.85 0.23 10.76
CA MET A 91 -13.22 0.20 11.28
C MET A 91 -13.26 -0.16 12.77
N ASP A 92 -12.47 -1.13 13.22
CA ASP A 92 -12.39 -1.55 14.61
C ASP A 92 -11.89 -0.40 15.51
N THR A 93 -10.94 0.39 15.01
CA THR A 93 -10.45 1.58 15.72
C THR A 93 -11.55 2.62 15.94
N PHE A 94 -12.52 2.73 15.03
CA PHE A 94 -13.66 3.64 15.19
C PHE A 94 -14.73 3.12 16.16
N GLU A 95 -14.73 1.84 16.48
CA GLU A 95 -15.57 1.27 17.54
C GLU A 95 -14.88 1.33 18.92
N GLY A 96 -13.58 1.62 18.97
CA GLY A 96 -12.81 1.80 20.19
C GLY A 96 -13.13 3.08 20.99
N PRO A 97 -12.38 3.35 22.08
CA PRO A 97 -12.61 4.51 22.93
C PRO A 97 -12.22 5.83 22.23
N PHE A 98 -12.95 6.89 22.56
CA PHE A 98 -12.60 8.25 22.14
C PHE A 98 -11.41 8.78 22.94
N LYS A 99 -10.62 9.67 22.35
CA LYS A 99 -9.57 10.43 23.03
C LYS A 99 -10.13 11.76 23.49
N GLY A 100 -9.93 12.10 24.77
CA GLY A 100 -10.42 13.35 25.35
C GLY A 100 -9.47 13.95 26.38
N GLN A 101 -9.74 15.20 26.73
CA GLN A 101 -9.11 15.87 27.87
C GLN A 101 -10.22 16.28 28.84
N ALA A 102 -10.05 15.98 30.14
CA ALA A 102 -11.02 16.40 31.15
C ALA A 102 -11.10 17.93 31.30
N THR A 103 -9.97 18.62 31.11
CA THR A 103 -9.85 20.08 31.09
C THR A 103 -8.78 20.47 30.06
N ASN A 104 -8.73 21.74 29.65
CA ASN A 104 -7.76 22.23 28.66
C ASN A 104 -6.29 21.95 29.03
N ASN A 105 -5.98 21.79 30.32
CA ASN A 105 -4.63 21.54 30.83
C ASN A 105 -4.40 20.07 31.21
N ALA A 106 -5.41 19.20 31.09
CA ALA A 106 -5.29 17.79 31.42
C ALA A 106 -4.61 17.00 30.29
N SER A 107 -4.01 15.87 30.64
CA SER A 107 -3.48 14.92 29.65
C SER A 107 -4.61 14.36 28.78
N TRP A 108 -4.27 14.03 27.53
CA TRP A 108 -5.15 13.29 26.64
C TRP A 108 -5.21 11.82 27.09
N LEU A 109 -6.40 11.35 27.43
CA LEU A 109 -6.64 10.00 27.92
C LEU A 109 -7.86 9.38 27.20
N PRO A 110 -8.02 8.05 27.23
CA PRO A 110 -9.24 7.41 26.79
C PRO A 110 -10.44 7.94 27.59
N VAL A 111 -11.52 8.27 26.89
CA VAL A 111 -12.80 8.65 27.51
C VAL A 111 -13.46 7.40 28.09
N ASN A 112 -13.96 7.50 29.32
CA ASN A 112 -14.67 6.40 29.96
C ASN A 112 -15.98 6.09 29.23
N GLU A 113 -16.28 4.80 29.04
CA GLU A 113 -17.47 4.36 28.30
C GLU A 113 -18.78 4.88 28.92
N THR A 114 -18.83 5.07 30.24
CA THR A 114 -20.00 5.64 30.94
C THR A 114 -20.31 7.09 30.57
N GLN A 115 -19.37 7.80 29.93
CA GLN A 115 -19.55 9.17 29.43
C GLN A 115 -19.98 9.21 27.96
N VAL A 116 -19.95 8.07 27.26
CA VAL A 116 -20.36 7.96 25.86
C VAL A 116 -21.89 7.90 25.81
N PRO A 117 -22.56 8.86 25.13
CA PRO A 117 -24.02 8.88 25.08
C PRO A 117 -24.57 7.88 24.06
N GLU A 118 -25.85 7.52 24.24
CA GLU A 118 -26.62 6.74 23.27
C GLU A 118 -27.55 7.64 22.43
N PRO A 119 -27.64 7.45 21.10
CA PRO A 119 -26.90 6.49 20.28
C PRO A 119 -25.40 6.82 20.20
N ARG A 120 -24.54 5.79 20.12
CA ARG A 120 -23.08 5.95 20.05
C ARG A 120 -22.67 6.95 18.95
N PRO A 121 -21.92 8.00 19.27
CA PRO A 121 -21.40 8.96 18.29
C PRO A 121 -20.65 8.31 17.12
N GLY A 122 -20.93 8.76 15.90
CA GLY A 122 -20.24 8.26 14.69
C GLY A 122 -20.89 7.04 14.02
N GLN A 123 -21.96 6.48 14.59
CA GLN A 123 -22.76 5.45 13.94
C GLN A 123 -23.72 6.04 12.89
N CYS A 124 -23.98 5.28 11.84
CA CYS A 124 -24.90 5.70 10.79
C CYS A 124 -26.35 5.42 11.19
N VAL A 125 -27.12 6.50 11.37
CA VAL A 125 -28.55 6.45 11.69
C VAL A 125 -29.40 6.73 10.45
N ARG A 126 -30.68 6.34 10.48
CA ARG A 126 -31.62 6.58 9.37
C ARG A 126 -31.89 8.07 9.14
N ASP A 127 -31.97 8.84 10.22
CA ASP A 127 -32.14 10.29 10.17
C ASP A 127 -31.26 10.98 11.23
N SER A 128 -30.19 11.65 10.80
CA SER A 128 -29.30 12.35 11.74
C SER A 128 -29.90 13.65 12.29
N SER A 129 -30.96 14.18 11.68
CA SER A 129 -31.63 15.40 12.15
C SER A 129 -32.40 15.19 13.46
N THR A 130 -32.63 13.93 13.85
CA THR A 130 -33.32 13.56 15.10
C THR A 130 -32.36 13.17 16.22
N LEU A 131 -31.04 13.30 16.02
CA LEU A 131 -30.06 12.92 17.02
C LEU A 131 -30.14 13.84 18.27
N PRO A 132 -29.99 13.29 19.49
CA PRO A 132 -29.99 14.10 20.71
C PRO A 132 -28.84 15.10 20.75
N ASP A 133 -29.12 16.30 21.28
CA ASP A 133 -28.11 17.35 21.49
C ASP A 133 -26.91 16.85 22.32
N VAL A 134 -27.10 15.91 23.25
CA VAL A 134 -26.03 15.33 24.08
C VAL A 134 -25.00 14.60 23.20
N THR A 135 -25.45 13.73 22.28
CA THR A 135 -24.59 13.02 21.32
C THR A 135 -23.82 13.99 20.41
N LEU A 136 -24.49 15.05 19.97
CA LEU A 136 -23.91 16.05 19.06
C LEU A 136 -22.89 16.97 19.74
N ASN A 137 -23.15 17.35 20.99
CA ASN A 137 -22.17 18.07 21.80
C ASN A 137 -20.95 17.19 22.11
N PHE A 138 -21.18 15.90 22.38
CA PHE A 138 -20.09 14.95 22.63
C PHE A 138 -19.17 14.81 21.41
N ILE A 139 -19.70 14.47 20.23
CA ILE A 139 -18.87 14.19 19.03
C ILE A 139 -18.07 15.40 18.57
N ARG A 140 -18.60 16.61 18.81
CA ARG A 140 -17.91 17.86 18.48
C ARG A 140 -16.60 18.01 19.25
N VAL A 141 -16.57 17.54 20.51
CA VAL A 141 -15.38 17.60 21.37
C VAL A 141 -14.53 16.34 21.21
N HIS A 142 -15.17 15.18 21.09
CA HIS A 142 -14.56 13.85 21.04
C HIS A 142 -14.66 13.24 19.64
N SER A 143 -13.98 13.84 18.67
CA SER A 143 -13.92 13.32 17.29
C SER A 143 -12.68 12.46 17.01
N LEU A 144 -11.69 12.47 17.91
CA LEU A 144 -10.45 11.71 17.80
C LEU A 144 -10.60 10.39 18.57
N MET A 145 -10.23 9.27 17.96
CA MET A 145 -10.13 7.98 18.66
C MET A 145 -8.84 7.87 19.47
N ASP A 146 -8.86 7.13 20.58
CA ASP A 146 -7.70 6.98 21.45
C ASP A 146 -6.61 6.10 20.84
N GLU A 147 -7.04 4.95 20.31
CA GLU A 147 -6.22 3.97 19.62
C GLU A 147 -5.85 4.44 18.22
N ALA A 148 -4.66 4.04 17.78
CA ALA A 148 -4.17 4.28 16.43
C ALA A 148 -4.30 3.01 15.59
N VAL A 149 -4.59 3.17 14.30
CA VAL A 149 -4.68 2.05 13.36
C VAL A 149 -3.27 1.46 13.15
N PRO A 150 -3.04 0.17 13.47
CA PRO A 150 -1.76 -0.48 13.25
C PRO A 150 -1.51 -0.76 11.76
N ALA A 151 -0.24 -0.83 11.37
CA ALA A 151 0.13 -1.33 10.05
C ALA A 151 -0.11 -2.84 9.96
N PHE A 152 -0.62 -3.32 8.82
CA PHE A 152 -1.03 -4.71 8.60
C PHE A 152 0.05 -5.76 8.91
N PHE A 153 1.31 -5.45 8.61
CA PHE A 153 2.43 -6.36 8.86
C PHE A 153 3.18 -6.05 10.17
N ASP A 154 2.62 -5.22 11.06
CA ASP A 154 3.26 -4.65 12.26
C ASP A 154 4.54 -3.83 11.98
N GLN A 155 4.86 -3.59 10.71
CA GLN A 155 6.02 -2.83 10.24
C GLN A 155 5.79 -2.30 8.82
N PRO A 156 6.61 -1.35 8.32
CA PRO A 156 6.54 -0.90 6.94
C PRO A 156 6.90 -2.01 5.96
N LEU A 157 6.25 -2.01 4.79
CA LEU A 157 6.52 -2.92 3.70
C LEU A 157 7.86 -2.61 3.02
N LEU A 158 8.15 -1.33 2.82
CA LEU A 158 9.35 -0.82 2.19
C LEU A 158 9.76 0.47 2.91
N ILE A 159 11.06 0.64 3.13
CA ILE A 159 11.64 1.85 3.68
C ILE A 159 12.67 2.34 2.66
N SER A 160 12.60 3.63 2.34
CA SER A 160 13.60 4.35 1.60
C SER A 160 14.40 5.21 2.54
N THR A 161 15.71 4.99 2.55
CA THR A 161 16.69 5.82 3.22
C THR A 161 17.52 6.57 2.19
N ASN A 162 18.05 7.75 2.56
CA ASN A 162 18.91 8.58 1.70
C ASN A 162 20.17 7.87 1.17
N ILE A 163 20.55 6.72 1.74
CA ILE A 163 21.70 5.93 1.29
C ILE A 163 21.30 4.98 0.16
N GLN A 164 20.08 4.44 0.23
CA GLN A 164 19.62 3.41 -0.70
C GLN A 164 18.90 3.98 -1.90
N TYR A 165 18.13 5.07 -1.72
CA TYR A 165 17.41 5.73 -2.79
C TYR A 165 17.61 7.25 -2.72
N SER A 166 17.74 7.88 -3.87
CA SER A 166 18.02 9.32 -3.99
C SER A 166 16.79 10.22 -3.80
N GLY A 167 15.58 9.68 -3.95
CA GLY A 167 14.33 10.43 -3.90
C GLY A 167 13.33 9.92 -2.85
N GLN A 168 12.50 10.82 -2.35
CA GLN A 168 11.39 10.49 -1.45
C GLN A 168 10.20 9.97 -2.23
N PHE A 169 9.41 9.11 -1.61
CA PHE A 169 8.21 8.55 -2.22
C PHE A 169 7.09 9.60 -2.27
N THR A 170 6.41 9.73 -3.41
CA THR A 170 5.39 10.76 -3.64
C THR A 170 4.03 10.20 -4.06
N SER A 171 4.00 9.06 -4.75
CA SER A 171 2.78 8.48 -5.31
C SER A 171 2.86 6.96 -5.35
N ILE A 172 1.71 6.30 -5.25
CA ILE A 172 1.61 4.84 -5.22
C ILE A 172 0.41 4.37 -6.04
N GLU A 173 0.61 3.28 -6.77
CA GLU A 173 -0.46 2.53 -7.46
C GLU A 173 -0.16 1.04 -7.35
N VAL A 174 -1.19 0.21 -7.29
CA VAL A 174 -1.05 -1.25 -7.08
C VAL A 174 -1.72 -2.00 -8.22
N ASP A 175 -1.01 -2.97 -8.79
CA ASP A 175 -1.63 -4.04 -9.56
C ASP A 175 -1.88 -5.22 -8.61
N PRO A 176 -3.14 -5.45 -8.20
CA PRO A 176 -3.45 -6.37 -7.12
C PRO A 176 -3.48 -7.82 -7.60
N GLN A 177 -2.96 -8.70 -6.75
CA GLN A 177 -3.16 -10.15 -6.85
C GLN A 177 -2.77 -10.73 -8.23
N VAL A 178 -1.66 -10.25 -8.79
CA VAL A 178 -1.06 -10.76 -10.03
C VAL A 178 -0.75 -12.22 -9.85
N ARG A 179 -1.39 -13.05 -10.68
CA ARG A 179 -1.29 -14.52 -10.61
C ARG A 179 -0.08 -15.02 -11.37
N THR A 180 0.75 -15.80 -10.70
CA THR A 180 1.92 -16.52 -11.23
C THR A 180 1.52 -17.86 -11.86
N VAL A 181 2.48 -18.54 -12.49
CA VAL A 181 2.27 -19.84 -13.15
C VAL A 181 1.90 -20.97 -12.18
N ASP A 182 2.42 -20.92 -10.95
CA ASP A 182 2.11 -21.86 -9.86
C ASP A 182 0.80 -21.54 -9.14
N GLY A 183 0.07 -20.50 -9.59
CA GLY A 183 -1.21 -20.09 -9.04
C GLY A 183 -1.13 -19.21 -7.80
N THR A 184 0.07 -18.94 -7.30
CA THR A 184 0.29 -17.95 -6.23
C THR A 184 -0.04 -16.54 -6.72
N LYS A 185 -0.25 -15.61 -5.78
CA LYS A 185 -0.71 -14.25 -6.07
C LYS A 185 0.08 -13.24 -5.28
N TYR A 186 0.45 -12.15 -5.94
CA TYR A 186 1.22 -11.07 -5.35
C TYR A 186 0.65 -9.72 -5.74
N ASP A 187 0.67 -8.78 -4.79
CA ASP A 187 0.44 -7.38 -5.10
C ASP A 187 1.74 -6.77 -5.62
N VAL A 188 1.67 -6.13 -6.78
CA VAL A 188 2.79 -5.42 -7.38
C VAL A 188 2.59 -3.92 -7.18
N LEU A 189 3.48 -3.32 -6.39
CA LEU A 189 3.44 -1.90 -6.06
C LEU A 189 4.29 -1.12 -7.06
N PHE A 190 3.73 -0.04 -7.57
CA PHE A 190 4.46 1.00 -8.31
C PHE A 190 4.53 2.24 -7.44
N ILE A 191 5.75 2.70 -7.14
CA ILE A 191 6.02 3.81 -6.23
C ILE A 191 6.78 4.88 -7.00
N GLY A 192 6.23 6.08 -7.10
CA GLY A 192 6.87 7.23 -7.74
C GLY A 192 7.68 8.04 -6.73
N THR A 193 8.72 8.71 -7.21
CA THR A 193 9.59 9.56 -6.40
C THR A 193 9.55 11.04 -6.81
N ASP A 194 10.05 11.89 -5.92
CA ASP A 194 10.28 13.33 -6.17
C ASP A 194 11.42 13.60 -7.16
N ASP A 195 12.28 12.62 -7.43
CA ASP A 195 13.39 12.70 -8.39
C ASP A 195 13.11 12.00 -9.74
N GLY A 196 11.85 11.66 -10.03
CA GLY A 196 11.42 11.24 -11.38
C GLY A 196 11.55 9.75 -11.66
N LYS A 197 11.67 8.91 -10.63
CA LYS A 197 11.83 7.46 -10.74
C LYS A 197 10.58 6.71 -10.32
N VAL A 198 10.34 5.56 -10.95
CA VAL A 198 9.32 4.59 -10.55
C VAL A 198 10.01 3.34 -10.04
N LEU A 199 9.78 3.00 -8.78
CA LEU A 199 10.16 1.72 -8.21
C LEU A 199 9.01 0.72 -8.42
N LYS A 200 9.34 -0.50 -8.82
CA LYS A 200 8.41 -1.62 -8.86
C LYS A 200 8.80 -2.62 -7.78
N VAL A 201 7.86 -2.93 -6.89
CA VAL A 201 8.15 -3.65 -5.65
C VAL A 201 7.12 -4.74 -5.41
N VAL A 202 7.57 -5.88 -4.89
CA VAL A 202 6.73 -6.99 -4.45
C VAL A 202 7.15 -7.44 -3.05
N ASN A 203 6.20 -7.83 -2.20
CA ASN A 203 6.52 -8.56 -0.97
C ASN A 203 6.58 -10.06 -1.28
N THR A 204 7.78 -10.64 -1.34
CA THR A 204 7.93 -12.02 -1.80
C THR A 204 7.45 -13.06 -0.77
N LYS A 205 7.00 -12.60 0.41
CA LYS A 205 6.40 -13.43 1.46
C LYS A 205 4.89 -13.23 1.64
N SER A 206 4.28 -12.31 0.89
CA SER A 206 2.85 -11.99 1.05
C SER A 206 1.95 -13.18 0.77
N HIS A 207 2.31 -14.03 -0.20
CA HIS A 207 1.56 -15.25 -0.49
C HIS A 207 1.57 -16.24 0.68
N ASP A 208 2.68 -16.37 1.39
CA ASP A 208 2.85 -17.39 2.44
C ASP A 208 2.40 -16.90 3.82
N SER A 209 2.36 -15.58 4.05
CA SER A 209 2.16 -15.01 5.38
C SER A 209 1.64 -13.59 5.33
N ASN A 210 0.73 -13.27 6.26
CA ASN A 210 0.28 -11.91 6.58
C ASN A 210 1.16 -11.19 7.62
N LYS A 211 2.22 -11.83 8.13
CA LYS A 211 3.11 -11.25 9.16
C LYS A 211 4.52 -11.00 8.66
N LYS A 212 4.95 -11.72 7.62
CA LYS A 212 6.32 -11.61 7.10
C LYS A 212 6.39 -10.61 5.96
N VAL A 213 7.37 -9.72 6.06
CA VAL A 213 7.71 -8.75 5.02
C VAL A 213 9.09 -9.11 4.48
N LYS A 214 9.19 -9.32 3.18
CA LYS A 214 10.45 -9.40 2.45
C LYS A 214 10.28 -8.63 1.14
N PRO A 215 10.48 -7.30 1.15
CA PRO A 215 10.33 -6.51 -0.06
C PRO A 215 11.44 -6.90 -1.03
N PHE A 216 11.08 -6.97 -2.31
CA PHE A 216 12.02 -7.08 -3.41
C PHE A 216 11.71 -5.97 -4.40
N VAL A 217 12.68 -5.10 -4.62
CA VAL A 217 12.60 -4.08 -5.67
C VAL A 217 13.00 -4.74 -6.97
N ILE A 218 12.01 -5.00 -7.80
CA ILE A 218 12.17 -5.64 -9.11
C ILE A 218 12.99 -4.73 -10.02
N GLU A 219 12.70 -3.42 -9.96
CA GLU A 219 13.32 -2.44 -10.82
C GLU A 219 13.14 -1.02 -10.28
N GLU A 220 14.10 -0.17 -10.62
CA GLU A 220 14.04 1.28 -10.48
C GLU A 220 14.18 1.89 -11.88
N LEU A 221 13.10 2.50 -12.38
CA LEU A 221 13.06 3.09 -13.71
C LEU A 221 13.09 4.61 -13.61
N LYS A 222 14.12 5.25 -14.17
CA LYS A 222 14.11 6.70 -14.41
C LYS A 222 13.12 7.01 -15.54
N VAL A 223 12.03 7.71 -15.21
CA VAL A 223 10.98 8.07 -16.17
C VAL A 223 11.08 9.54 -16.57
N PHE A 224 11.41 10.41 -15.62
CA PHE A 224 11.66 11.83 -15.85
C PHE A 224 13.10 12.20 -15.49
N GLU A 225 13.53 13.38 -15.92
CA GLU A 225 14.80 13.94 -15.48
C GLU A 225 14.82 14.25 -13.99
N THR A 226 16.00 14.15 -13.40
CA THR A 226 16.22 14.39 -11.96
C THR A 226 15.69 15.77 -11.58
N GLY A 227 14.91 15.83 -10.49
CA GLY A 227 14.22 17.04 -10.04
C GLY A 227 12.78 17.19 -10.55
N THR A 228 12.31 16.28 -11.42
CA THR A 228 10.91 16.24 -11.84
C THR A 228 10.12 15.24 -11.01
N ALA A 229 9.37 15.74 -10.03
CA ALA A 229 8.55 14.89 -9.15
C ALA A 229 7.41 14.19 -9.89
N ILE A 230 7.23 12.90 -9.63
CA ILE A 230 6.04 12.15 -10.03
C ILE A 230 4.91 12.53 -9.08
N ILE A 231 3.79 13.00 -9.61
CA ILE A 231 2.65 13.45 -8.82
C ILE A 231 1.50 12.44 -8.81
N SER A 232 1.44 11.56 -9.80
CA SER A 232 0.39 10.54 -9.89
C SER A 232 0.84 9.35 -10.72
N LEU A 233 0.46 8.17 -10.23
CA LEU A 233 0.57 6.90 -10.92
C LEU A 233 -0.84 6.35 -11.15
N LYS A 234 -1.13 5.89 -12.37
CA LYS A 234 -2.42 5.25 -12.67
C LYS A 234 -2.25 4.01 -13.53
N LEU A 235 -2.75 2.89 -13.03
CA LEU A 235 -2.83 1.65 -13.79
C LEU A 235 -4.02 1.71 -14.75
N ILE A 236 -3.77 1.46 -16.04
CA ILE A 236 -4.82 1.40 -17.06
C ILE A 236 -4.83 0.01 -17.72
N ARG A 237 -6.03 -0.54 -17.95
CA ARG A 237 -6.24 -1.83 -18.62
C ARG A 237 -7.17 -1.67 -19.82
N PRO A 238 -6.66 -1.27 -21.00
CA PRO A 238 -7.50 -1.12 -22.19
C PRO A 238 -7.98 -2.49 -22.70
N TRP A 239 -9.21 -2.57 -23.20
CA TRP A 239 -9.89 -3.82 -23.57
C TRP A 239 -9.10 -4.74 -24.53
N ASN A 240 -8.23 -4.18 -25.38
CA ASN A 240 -7.44 -4.93 -26.39
C ASN A 240 -5.96 -4.51 -26.42
N LYS A 241 -5.41 -3.98 -25.32
CA LYS A 241 -4.00 -3.63 -25.24
C LYS A 241 -3.43 -4.17 -23.92
N PRO A 242 -2.12 -4.48 -23.86
CA PRO A 242 -1.50 -4.81 -22.59
C PRO A 242 -1.73 -3.65 -21.61
N PRO A 243 -1.96 -3.95 -20.33
CA PRO A 243 -2.07 -2.92 -19.31
C PRO A 243 -0.79 -2.08 -19.25
N ARG A 244 -0.96 -0.81 -18.87
CA ARG A 244 0.13 0.18 -18.82
C ARG A 244 0.04 0.99 -17.54
N LEU A 245 1.18 1.51 -17.11
CA LEU A 245 1.25 2.50 -16.04
C LEU A 245 1.35 3.89 -16.66
N LEU A 246 0.40 4.76 -16.33
CA LEU A 246 0.51 6.18 -16.60
C LEU A 246 1.28 6.85 -15.47
N VAL A 247 2.37 7.54 -15.82
CA VAL A 247 3.27 8.23 -14.91
C VAL A 247 3.16 9.71 -15.21
N THR A 248 2.68 10.48 -14.24
CA THR A 248 2.35 11.90 -14.44
C THR A 248 3.26 12.78 -13.60
N SER A 249 3.85 13.80 -14.23
CA SER A 249 4.48 14.95 -13.58
C SER A 249 3.63 16.21 -13.81
N ARG A 250 4.10 17.37 -13.33
CA ARG A 250 3.42 18.66 -13.59
C ARG A 250 3.37 19.04 -15.07
N ALA A 251 4.33 18.58 -15.86
CA ALA A 251 4.51 19.03 -17.25
C ALA A 251 4.22 17.93 -18.28
N GLN A 252 4.34 16.65 -17.91
CA GLN A 252 4.37 15.54 -18.86
C GLN A 252 3.70 14.29 -18.30
N ILE A 253 3.18 13.46 -19.21
CA ILE A 253 2.64 12.14 -18.91
C ILE A 253 3.36 11.12 -19.78
N HIS A 254 3.95 10.10 -19.14
CA HIS A 254 4.47 8.93 -19.84
C HIS A 254 3.55 7.73 -19.63
N SER A 255 3.48 6.87 -20.64
CA SER A 255 2.81 5.58 -20.55
C SER A 255 3.85 4.48 -20.70
N ILE A 256 4.11 3.73 -19.64
CA ILE A 256 5.14 2.68 -19.62
C ILE A 256 4.54 1.28 -19.47
N SER A 257 5.28 0.26 -19.93
CA SER A 257 4.92 -1.14 -19.71
C SER A 257 5.04 -1.51 -18.24
N LEU A 258 4.18 -2.41 -17.75
CA LEU A 258 4.26 -2.94 -16.38
C LEU A 258 5.40 -3.93 -16.18
N TRP A 259 5.92 -4.50 -17.25
CA TRP A 259 7.00 -5.50 -17.24
C TRP A 259 7.98 -5.27 -18.37
N ARG A 260 9.18 -5.84 -18.21
CA ARG A 260 10.31 -5.81 -19.15
C ARG A 260 11.00 -7.18 -19.22
N CYS A 261 10.19 -8.24 -19.36
CA CYS A 261 10.67 -9.62 -19.40
C CYS A 261 11.51 -9.91 -20.66
N GLU A 262 11.14 -9.30 -21.78
CA GLU A 262 11.71 -9.57 -23.11
C GLU A 262 12.78 -8.52 -23.44
N THR A 263 13.97 -8.67 -22.85
CA THR A 263 15.13 -7.81 -23.17
C THR A 263 16.32 -8.64 -23.60
N ASP A 264 17.16 -8.11 -24.48
CA ASP A 264 18.36 -8.80 -24.98
C ASP A 264 19.40 -9.12 -23.89
N LYS A 265 19.26 -8.50 -22.71
CA LYS A 265 20.10 -8.77 -21.53
C LYS A 265 19.73 -10.06 -20.80
N ILE A 266 18.51 -10.56 -20.98
CA ILE A 266 18.01 -11.76 -20.31
C ILE A 266 18.17 -12.92 -21.28
N THR A 267 19.23 -13.69 -21.07
CA THR A 267 19.63 -14.75 -22.00
C THR A 267 19.52 -16.14 -21.39
N LEU A 268 19.59 -16.23 -20.07
CA LEU A 268 19.54 -17.49 -19.33
C LEU A 268 18.27 -17.59 -18.48
N CYS A 269 17.93 -18.82 -18.08
CA CYS A 269 16.80 -18.99 -17.18
C CYS A 269 17.04 -18.28 -15.84
N SER A 270 18.26 -18.34 -15.31
CA SER A 270 18.64 -17.70 -14.05
C SER A 270 18.46 -16.17 -14.09
N ASP A 271 18.73 -15.53 -15.25
CA ASP A 271 18.51 -14.09 -15.44
C ASP A 271 17.01 -13.75 -15.31
N CYS A 272 16.15 -14.54 -15.97
CA CYS A 272 14.70 -14.34 -15.95
C CYS A 272 14.11 -14.54 -14.55
N LEU A 273 14.54 -15.58 -13.84
CA LEU A 273 14.11 -15.84 -12.47
C LEU A 273 14.66 -14.82 -11.48
N GLY A 274 15.86 -14.31 -11.72
CA GLY A 274 16.50 -13.26 -10.93
C GLY A 274 15.71 -11.95 -10.90
N LEU A 275 14.87 -11.68 -11.91
CA LEU A 275 13.94 -10.55 -11.91
C LEU A 275 12.90 -10.64 -10.79
N ARG A 276 12.49 -11.87 -10.42
CA ARG A 276 11.43 -12.14 -9.42
C ARG A 276 10.15 -11.35 -9.68
N ASP A 277 9.87 -11.11 -10.96
CA ASP A 277 8.75 -10.33 -11.43
C ASP A 277 7.54 -11.25 -11.68
N PRO A 278 6.39 -11.03 -11.00
CA PRO A 278 5.19 -11.86 -11.20
C PRO A 278 4.67 -11.92 -12.64
N TYR A 279 5.03 -10.95 -13.49
CA TYR A 279 4.66 -11.00 -14.91
C TYR A 279 5.63 -11.81 -15.77
N CYS A 280 6.85 -12.10 -15.31
CA CYS A 280 7.89 -12.71 -16.13
C CYS A 280 8.01 -14.21 -15.87
N VAL A 281 8.09 -14.99 -16.94
CA VAL A 281 8.22 -16.44 -16.91
C VAL A 281 9.29 -16.88 -17.90
N TRP A 282 10.05 -17.92 -17.54
CA TRP A 282 10.94 -18.58 -18.47
C TRP A 282 10.19 -19.68 -19.21
N ASP A 283 10.20 -19.66 -20.53
CA ASP A 283 9.63 -20.71 -21.36
C ASP A 283 10.74 -21.63 -21.86
N LYS A 284 10.72 -22.88 -21.40
CA LYS A 284 11.74 -23.89 -21.73
C LYS A 284 11.73 -24.30 -23.20
N SER A 285 10.58 -24.24 -23.86
CA SER A 285 10.46 -24.64 -25.27
C SER A 285 11.12 -23.62 -26.20
N THR A 286 11.05 -22.34 -25.83
CA THR A 286 11.59 -21.24 -26.63
C THR A 286 12.93 -20.70 -26.13
N HIS A 287 13.37 -21.11 -24.93
CA HIS A 287 14.53 -20.57 -24.22
C HIS A 287 14.50 -19.04 -24.12
N LYS A 288 13.34 -18.49 -23.78
CA LYS A 288 13.13 -17.04 -23.68
C LYS A 288 12.35 -16.67 -22.42
N CYS A 289 12.70 -15.51 -21.86
CA CYS A 289 11.91 -14.86 -20.84
C CYS A 289 10.76 -14.09 -21.50
N MET A 290 9.52 -14.37 -21.10
CA MET A 290 8.33 -13.80 -21.70
C MET A 290 7.37 -13.28 -20.64
N ALA A 291 6.45 -12.40 -21.05
CA ALA A 291 5.39 -11.93 -20.19
C ALA A 291 4.20 -12.90 -20.15
N ALA A 292 3.77 -13.30 -18.95
CA ALA A 292 2.56 -14.10 -18.72
C ALA A 292 1.41 -13.20 -18.20
N ILE A 293 0.48 -12.82 -19.08
CA ILE A 293 -0.67 -11.99 -18.72
C ILE A 293 -1.90 -12.87 -18.51
N ASN A 294 -2.52 -12.79 -17.32
CA ASN A 294 -3.83 -13.39 -16.98
C ASN A 294 -3.94 -14.91 -17.25
N GLY A 295 -2.85 -15.67 -17.14
CA GLY A 295 -2.87 -17.12 -17.41
C GLY A 295 -3.36 -17.50 -18.81
N ARG A 296 -3.54 -16.54 -19.72
CA ARG A 296 -4.17 -16.74 -21.05
C ARG A 296 -3.28 -17.48 -22.04
N LYS A 297 -2.06 -17.83 -21.63
CA LYS A 297 -1.18 -18.80 -22.30
C LYS A 297 -0.51 -19.74 -21.30
N ILE A 298 -1.25 -20.27 -20.32
CA ILE A 298 -0.91 -21.63 -19.85
C ILE A 298 -1.43 -22.57 -20.95
N LEU A 299 -0.75 -22.57 -22.10
CA LEU A 299 -0.94 -23.60 -23.10
C LEU A 299 -0.55 -24.89 -22.41
N GLN A 300 -1.52 -25.79 -22.22
CA GLN A 300 -1.24 -27.15 -21.78
C GLN A 300 -0.15 -27.73 -22.70
N GLY A 301 1.08 -27.83 -22.21
CA GLY A 301 2.24 -28.30 -22.97
C GLY A 301 3.53 -27.49 -22.80
N ASN A 302 3.48 -26.19 -22.44
CA ASN A 302 4.71 -25.43 -22.20
C ASN A 302 5.15 -25.57 -20.74
N GLU A 303 6.38 -26.05 -20.54
CA GLU A 303 7.03 -26.05 -19.23
C GLU A 303 7.52 -24.63 -18.92
N LEU A 304 6.71 -23.89 -18.16
CA LEU A 304 7.01 -22.52 -17.71
C LEU A 304 7.63 -22.55 -16.32
N ILE A 305 8.75 -21.84 -16.14
CA ILE A 305 9.43 -21.71 -14.84
C ILE A 305 9.30 -20.28 -14.34
N GLN A 306 8.90 -20.12 -13.08
CA GLN A 306 8.85 -18.85 -12.37
C GLN A 306 9.19 -19.06 -10.89
N SER A 307 9.85 -18.09 -10.26
CA SER A 307 10.11 -18.13 -8.82
C SER A 307 10.19 -16.72 -8.24
N ILE A 308 9.13 -16.31 -7.54
CA ILE A 308 9.07 -14.98 -6.90
C ILE A 308 9.72 -15.01 -5.52
N SER A 309 9.54 -16.09 -4.76
CA SER A 309 9.97 -16.21 -3.36
C SER A 309 11.48 -16.44 -3.18
N SER A 310 12.15 -17.11 -4.13
CA SER A 310 13.62 -17.32 -4.10
C SER A 310 14.36 -16.67 -5.26
N GLY A 311 13.71 -16.51 -6.43
CA GLY A 311 14.39 -16.09 -7.66
C GLY A 311 15.28 -17.18 -8.27
N THR A 312 15.08 -18.42 -7.86
CA THR A 312 15.88 -19.57 -8.30
C THR A 312 15.00 -20.80 -8.53
N HIS A 313 15.44 -21.69 -9.40
CA HIS A 313 14.80 -22.98 -9.67
C HIS A 313 15.89 -24.03 -9.99
N PRO A 314 15.80 -25.28 -9.48
CA PRO A 314 16.83 -26.30 -9.70
C PRO A 314 17.18 -26.53 -11.17
N GLU A 315 16.17 -26.54 -12.04
CA GLU A 315 16.35 -26.73 -13.48
C GLU A 315 17.12 -25.60 -14.18
N CYS A 316 17.21 -24.43 -13.54
CA CYS A 316 17.95 -23.27 -14.05
C CYS A 316 19.35 -23.14 -13.44
N MET A 317 19.70 -23.98 -12.47
CA MET A 317 21.04 -24.01 -11.87
C MET A 317 22.04 -24.80 -12.72
N GLY A 318 21.58 -25.74 -13.56
CA GLY A 318 22.43 -26.51 -14.46
C GLY A 318 23.15 -25.67 -15.53
N GLU A 319 22.60 -24.51 -15.89
CA GLU A 319 23.19 -23.61 -16.89
C GLU A 319 24.39 -22.80 -16.35
N LEU A 320 24.53 -22.66 -15.02
CA LEU A 320 25.62 -21.92 -14.40
C LEU A 320 26.95 -22.69 -14.37
N LEU A 321 26.90 -24.02 -14.34
CA LEU A 321 28.10 -24.88 -14.29
C LEU A 321 28.87 -24.92 -15.61
N ASN A 322 28.20 -24.67 -16.75
CA ASN A 322 28.84 -24.64 -18.07
C ASN A 322 29.62 -23.33 -18.35
N LYS A 323 29.52 -22.31 -17.49
CA LYS A 323 30.26 -21.04 -17.63
C LYS A 323 31.61 -21.03 -16.91
N THR A 324 31.89 -21.99 -16.03
CA THR A 324 33.17 -22.08 -15.32
C THR A 324 34.25 -22.84 -16.09
N ASP A 325 33.92 -23.44 -17.24
CA ASP A 325 34.83 -24.21 -18.09
C ASP A 325 35.11 -23.54 -19.47
N GLN A 326 34.87 -22.23 -19.61
CA GLN A 326 35.28 -21.40 -20.76
C GLN A 326 35.98 -20.12 -20.30
#